data_AF-A0A0L0KNX1-F1
#
_entry.id   AF-A0A0L0KNX1-F1
#
_cell.length_a   1.000
_cell.length_b   1.000
_cell.length_c   1.000
_cell.angle_alpha   90.00
_cell.angle_beta   90.00
_cell.angle_gamma   90.00
#
_symmetry.space_group_name_H-M   'P 1'
#
loop_
_entity.id
_entity.type
_entity.pdbx_description
1 polymer ?
#
loop_
_entity_poly.entity_id
_entity_poly.type
_entity_poly.pdbx_seq_one_letter_code
_entity_poly.pdbx_strand_id
1 'polypeptide(L)'
;MSEKKGAGVWDGFKAFLTRGNVVDLAVAVVIGAAFTNIVNSVVKGVINPLVGAIGTKNLDSYSTCLKEPCKLAADGSLESGVLIQWGSVLGATLSFVITAAVVYFLMVLPMSKYLARQTARQKAKEGAQEVIEVSELEVLKEIRDALVAQRGSGHDGR
;
A
#
# COMPACT_ATOMS: atom_id res chain seq x y z
N MET A 1 42.26 -14.03 29.46
CA MET A 1 41.66 -15.00 28.52
C MET A 1 40.23 -14.54 28.23
N SER A 2 39.99 -13.85 27.12
CA SER A 2 38.62 -13.51 26.70
C SER A 2 38.12 -14.61 25.78
N GLU A 3 37.12 -15.36 26.23
CA GLU A 3 36.40 -16.34 25.42
C GLU A 3 35.68 -15.62 24.28
N LYS A 4 36.17 -15.83 23.05
CA LYS A 4 35.42 -15.60 21.81
C LYS A 4 34.24 -16.58 21.81
N LYS A 5 33.10 -16.17 22.35
CA LYS A 5 31.82 -16.83 22.07
C LYS A 5 31.53 -16.57 20.58
N GLY A 6 31.80 -17.56 19.74
CA GLY A 6 31.59 -17.47 18.30
C GLY A 6 30.16 -17.01 18.03
N ALA A 7 30.00 -15.94 17.24
CA ALA A 7 28.70 -15.46 16.81
C ALA A 7 27.97 -16.61 16.12
N GLY A 8 27.00 -17.20 16.82
CA GLY A 8 26.26 -18.34 16.31
C GLY A 8 25.39 -17.91 15.13
N VAL A 9 24.99 -18.87 14.30
CA VAL A 9 24.02 -18.66 13.21
C VAL A 9 22.77 -17.92 13.71
N TRP A 10 22.38 -18.14 14.97
CA TRP A 10 21.30 -17.44 15.66
C TRP A 10 21.55 -15.94 15.85
N ASP A 11 22.75 -15.53 16.27
CA ASP A 11 23.11 -14.12 16.41
C ASP A 11 23.19 -13.43 15.04
N GLY A 12 23.68 -14.15 14.02
CA GLY A 12 23.69 -13.70 12.63
C GLY A 12 22.28 -13.53 12.06
N PHE A 13 21.35 -14.44 12.36
CA PHE A 13 19.96 -14.36 11.95
C PHE A 13 19.21 -13.22 12.64
N LYS A 14 19.43 -13.02 13.96
CA LYS A 14 18.87 -11.88 14.69
C LYS A 14 19.39 -10.56 14.12
N ALA A 15 20.70 -10.46 13.87
CA ALA A 15 21.31 -9.28 13.24
C ALA A 15 20.75 -8.98 11.84
N PHE A 16 20.41 -10.03 11.08
CA PHE A 16 19.76 -9.91 9.78
C PHE A 16 18.32 -9.40 9.89
N LEU A 17 17.51 -9.95 10.81
CA LEU A 17 16.15 -9.47 11.05
C LEU A 17 16.12 -8.02 11.55
N THR A 18 17.07 -7.63 12.39
CA THR A 18 17.15 -6.25 12.91
C THR A 18 17.59 -5.21 11.87
N ARG A 19 17.92 -5.59 10.63
CA ARG A 19 18.21 -4.63 9.55
C ARG A 19 16.99 -3.79 9.09
N GLY A 20 15.86 -3.86 9.80
CA GLY A 20 14.68 -2.99 9.66
C GLY A 20 13.85 -3.31 8.41
N ASN A 21 14.46 -3.20 7.24
CA ASN A 21 13.79 -3.38 5.95
C ASN A 21 13.24 -4.80 5.72
N VAL A 22 13.85 -5.82 6.31
CA VAL A 22 13.44 -7.23 6.11
C VAL A 22 12.15 -7.56 6.85
N VAL A 23 12.01 -7.05 8.08
CA VAL A 23 10.83 -7.33 8.92
C VAL A 23 9.60 -6.64 8.35
N ASP A 24 9.72 -5.39 7.95
CA ASP A 24 8.61 -4.63 7.36
C ASP A 24 8.14 -5.27 6.03
N LEU A 25 9.08 -5.71 5.18
CA LEU A 25 8.76 -6.43 3.95
C LEU A 25 8.09 -7.77 4.24
N ALA A 26 8.61 -8.55 5.19
CA ALA A 26 8.02 -9.83 5.56
C ALA A 26 6.58 -9.67 6.10
N VAL A 27 6.35 -8.68 6.95
CA VAL A 27 5.01 -8.35 7.48
C VAL A 27 4.07 -7.94 6.36
N ALA A 28 4.52 -7.07 5.43
CA ALA A 28 3.71 -6.65 4.29
C ALA A 28 3.27 -7.83 3.41
N VAL A 29 4.17 -8.78 3.13
CA VAL A 29 3.86 -9.98 2.31
C VAL A 29 2.86 -10.89 3.02
N VAL A 30 3.04 -11.17 4.31
CA VAL A 30 2.15 -12.04 5.08
C VAL A 30 0.74 -11.45 5.19
N ILE A 31 0.64 -10.16 5.50
CA ILE A 31 -0.65 -9.46 5.59
C ILE A 31 -1.34 -9.42 4.22
N GLY A 32 -0.59 -9.14 3.14
CA GLY A 32 -1.10 -9.13 1.78
C GLY A 32 -1.70 -10.48 1.36
N ALA A 33 -1.01 -11.58 1.67
CA ALA A 33 -1.49 -12.93 1.38
C ALA A 33 -2.76 -13.27 2.19
N ALA A 34 -2.76 -12.99 3.50
CA ALA A 34 -3.90 -13.24 4.36
C ALA A 34 -5.16 -12.46 3.92
N PHE A 35 -5.00 -11.18 3.57
CA PHE A 35 -6.10 -10.35 3.11
C PHE A 35 -6.67 -10.83 1.76
N THR A 36 -5.79 -11.20 0.82
CA THR A 36 -6.19 -11.77 -0.48
C THR A 36 -7.07 -13.02 -0.29
N ASN A 37 -6.74 -13.87 0.68
CA ASN A 37 -7.54 -15.05 1.00
C ASN A 37 -8.94 -14.71 1.54
N ILE A 38 -9.05 -13.67 2.38
CA ILE A 38 -10.35 -13.20 2.89
C ILE A 38 -11.22 -12.73 1.72
N VAL A 39 -10.68 -11.89 0.85
CA VAL A 39 -11.43 -11.36 -0.30
C VAL A 39 -11.83 -12.48 -1.26
N ASN A 40 -10.91 -13.39 -1.58
CA ASN A 40 -11.20 -14.55 -2.42
C ASN A 40 -12.32 -15.43 -1.84
N SER A 41 -12.36 -15.60 -0.51
CA SER A 41 -13.42 -16.36 0.15
C SER A 41 -14.78 -15.68 0.02
N VAL A 42 -14.83 -14.34 0.14
CA VAL A 42 -16.07 -13.57 -0.07
C VAL A 42 -16.52 -13.64 -1.52
N VAL A 43 -15.60 -13.50 -2.47
CA VAL A 43 -15.95 -13.59 -3.89
C VAL A 43 -16.47 -14.98 -4.23
N LYS A 44 -15.77 -16.04 -3.85
CA LYS A 44 -16.20 -17.41 -4.12
C LYS A 44 -17.48 -17.79 -3.37
N GLY A 45 -17.63 -17.34 -2.13
CA GLY A 45 -18.74 -17.73 -1.26
C GLY A 45 -20.02 -16.93 -1.47
N VAL A 46 -19.93 -15.68 -1.92
CA VAL A 46 -21.09 -14.77 -2.02
C VAL A 46 -21.29 -14.28 -3.44
N ILE A 47 -20.24 -13.78 -4.09
CA ILE A 47 -20.38 -13.14 -5.41
C ILE A 47 -20.58 -14.17 -6.51
N ASN A 48 -19.73 -15.21 -6.58
CA ASN A 48 -19.85 -16.26 -7.59
C ASN A 48 -21.24 -16.91 -7.62
N PRO A 49 -21.85 -17.30 -6.48
CA PRO A 49 -23.21 -17.84 -6.51
C PRO A 49 -24.26 -16.78 -6.86
N LEU A 50 -24.09 -15.51 -6.47
CA LEU A 50 -25.03 -14.44 -6.84
C LEU A 50 -25.01 -14.14 -8.35
N VAL A 51 -23.81 -14.10 -8.94
CA VAL A 51 -23.64 -13.91 -10.38
C VAL A 51 -24.06 -15.16 -11.14
N GLY A 52 -23.82 -16.36 -10.60
CA GLY A 52 -24.31 -17.62 -11.16
C GLY A 52 -25.81 -17.87 -10.96
N ALA A 53 -26.49 -17.04 -10.16
CA ALA A 53 -27.95 -17.05 -10.03
C ALA A 53 -28.62 -16.07 -11.02
N ILE A 54 -27.95 -14.98 -11.39
CA ILE A 54 -28.45 -13.95 -12.32
C ILE A 54 -28.00 -14.23 -13.76
N GLY A 55 -26.76 -14.71 -13.95
CA GLY A 55 -26.25 -15.35 -15.16
C GLY A 55 -26.36 -16.87 -15.04
N THR A 56 -26.41 -17.59 -16.16
CA THR A 56 -26.71 -19.03 -16.10
C THR A 56 -25.70 -19.82 -15.26
N LYS A 57 -26.20 -20.91 -14.64
CA LYS A 57 -25.52 -21.80 -13.68
C LYS A 57 -23.99 -21.89 -13.93
N ASN A 58 -23.22 -21.28 -13.04
CA ASN A 58 -21.76 -21.34 -12.94
C ASN A 58 -21.01 -20.79 -14.16
N LEU A 59 -20.41 -19.60 -13.99
CA LEU A 59 -19.45 -19.02 -14.93
C LEU A 59 -18.36 -20.03 -15.28
N ASP A 60 -17.78 -20.74 -14.29
CA ASP A 60 -16.73 -21.74 -14.49
C ASP A 60 -17.12 -22.92 -15.42
N SER A 61 -18.41 -23.16 -15.63
CA SER A 61 -18.91 -24.25 -16.48
C SER A 61 -19.01 -23.88 -17.97
N TYR A 62 -18.84 -22.60 -18.31
CA TYR A 62 -18.79 -22.15 -19.70
C TYR A 62 -17.49 -22.61 -20.35
N SER A 63 -17.59 -23.74 -21.04
CA SER A 63 -16.51 -24.33 -21.79
C SER A 63 -16.93 -24.50 -23.25
N THR A 64 -16.09 -24.02 -24.17
CA THR A 64 -16.27 -24.20 -25.61
C THR A 64 -15.25 -25.23 -26.10
N CYS A 65 -15.74 -26.17 -26.89
CA CYS A 65 -14.93 -27.21 -27.49
C CYS A 65 -14.33 -26.72 -28.79
N LEU A 66 -13.00 -26.60 -28.83
CA LEU A 66 -12.31 -26.13 -30.02
C LEU A 66 -12.11 -27.24 -31.06
N LYS A 67 -12.24 -28.52 -30.67
CA LYS A 67 -12.13 -29.68 -31.56
C LYS A 67 -13.01 -30.83 -31.07
N GLU A 68 -13.93 -31.30 -31.91
CA GLU A 68 -14.77 -32.46 -31.61
C GLU A 68 -13.97 -33.77 -31.69
N PRO A 69 -14.34 -34.82 -30.93
CA PRO A 69 -15.41 -34.86 -29.92
C PRO A 69 -14.88 -34.51 -28.52
N CYS A 70 -15.56 -33.62 -27.81
CA CYS A 70 -15.36 -33.41 -26.38
C CYS A 70 -16.21 -34.41 -25.60
N LYS A 71 -15.61 -35.53 -25.21
CA LYS A 71 -16.22 -36.44 -24.24
C LYS A 71 -15.61 -36.14 -22.86
N LEU A 72 -16.46 -35.70 -21.94
CA LEU A 72 -16.12 -35.62 -20.52
C LEU A 72 -16.41 -36.99 -19.90
N ALA A 73 -15.41 -37.61 -19.27
CA ALA A 73 -15.64 -38.75 -18.40
C ALA A 73 -16.38 -38.30 -17.12
N ALA A 74 -17.03 -39.24 -16.43
CA ALA A 74 -17.80 -38.98 -15.21
C ALA A 74 -16.94 -38.47 -14.03
N ASP A 75 -15.62 -38.45 -14.17
CA ASP A 75 -14.64 -37.93 -13.21
C ASP A 75 -14.18 -36.48 -13.50
N GLY A 76 -14.67 -35.86 -14.59
CA GLY A 76 -14.29 -34.51 -15.01
C GLY A 76 -12.98 -34.43 -15.79
N SER A 77 -12.38 -35.57 -16.17
CA SER A 77 -11.21 -35.60 -17.05
C SER A 77 -11.59 -35.60 -18.54
N LEU A 78 -10.76 -34.96 -19.36
CA LEU A 78 -10.90 -34.87 -20.80
C LEU A 78 -10.35 -36.15 -21.45
N GLU A 79 -11.23 -37.06 -21.87
CA GLU A 79 -10.79 -38.24 -22.64
C GLU A 79 -10.37 -37.88 -24.07
N SER A 80 -10.94 -36.83 -24.66
CA SER A 80 -10.55 -36.30 -25.97
C SER A 80 -11.06 -34.87 -26.16
N GLY A 81 -10.27 -34.00 -26.81
CA GLY A 81 -10.65 -32.62 -27.16
C GLY A 81 -9.85 -31.55 -26.42
N VAL A 82 -9.88 -30.31 -26.95
CA VAL A 82 -9.32 -29.12 -26.29
C VAL A 82 -10.48 -28.27 -25.77
N LEU A 83 -10.66 -28.27 -24.46
CA LEU A 83 -11.72 -27.55 -23.76
C LEU A 83 -11.20 -26.17 -23.36
N ILE A 84 -11.82 -25.09 -23.87
CA ILE A 84 -11.49 -23.75 -23.39
C ILE A 84 -12.56 -23.30 -22.40
N GLN A 85 -12.18 -23.20 -21.13
CA GLN A 85 -13.04 -22.72 -20.03
C GLN A 85 -12.95 -21.20 -19.91
N TRP A 86 -13.53 -20.46 -20.86
CA TRP A 86 -13.58 -18.98 -20.82
C TRP A 86 -14.33 -18.46 -19.59
N GLY A 87 -15.22 -19.30 -19.06
CA GLY A 87 -15.93 -19.11 -17.82
C GLY A 87 -15.08 -18.77 -16.60
N SER A 88 -13.99 -19.52 -16.40
CA SER A 88 -13.10 -19.34 -15.25
C SER A 88 -12.27 -18.05 -15.36
N VAL A 89 -11.94 -17.63 -16.58
CA VAL A 89 -11.27 -16.35 -16.84
C VAL A 89 -12.19 -15.19 -16.49
N LEU A 90 -13.48 -15.28 -16.82
CA LEU A 90 -14.45 -14.24 -16.48
C LEU A 90 -14.69 -14.16 -14.97
N GLY A 91 -14.79 -15.32 -14.30
CA GLY A 91 -14.86 -15.40 -12.84
C GLY A 91 -13.61 -14.84 -12.14
N ALA A 92 -12.42 -15.16 -12.64
CA ALA A 92 -11.16 -14.63 -12.12
C ALA A 92 -11.05 -13.11 -12.34
N THR A 93 -11.49 -12.61 -13.49
CA THR A 93 -11.51 -11.18 -13.81
C THR A 93 -12.46 -10.42 -12.87
N LEU A 94 -13.67 -10.95 -12.65
CA LEU A 94 -14.61 -10.35 -11.72
C LEU A 94 -14.07 -10.35 -10.29
N SER A 95 -13.45 -11.46 -9.86
CA SER A 95 -12.79 -11.57 -8.57
C SER A 95 -11.70 -10.52 -8.39
N PHE A 96 -10.88 -10.32 -9.42
CA PHE A 96 -9.83 -9.31 -9.44
C PHE A 96 -10.41 -7.89 -9.32
N VAL A 97 -11.44 -7.55 -10.11
CA VAL A 97 -12.07 -6.22 -10.08
C VAL A 97 -12.68 -5.93 -8.71
N ILE A 98 -13.38 -6.90 -8.10
CA ILE A 98 -13.96 -6.73 -6.76
C ILE A 98 -12.87 -6.58 -5.71
N THR A 99 -11.82 -7.38 -5.78
CA THR A 99 -10.68 -7.27 -4.86
C THR A 99 -10.00 -5.92 -4.96
N ALA A 100 -9.74 -5.46 -6.18
CA ALA A 100 -9.17 -4.14 -6.43
C ALA A 100 -10.09 -3.03 -5.89
N ALA A 101 -11.41 -3.14 -6.09
CA ALA A 101 -12.38 -2.17 -5.59
C ALA A 101 -12.39 -2.11 -4.06
N VAL A 102 -12.40 -3.26 -3.38
CA VAL A 102 -12.37 -3.35 -1.91
C VAL A 102 -11.07 -2.75 -1.35
N VAL A 103 -9.92 -3.14 -1.90
CA VAL A 103 -8.61 -2.59 -1.49
C VAL A 103 -8.56 -1.08 -1.72
N TYR A 104 -9.01 -0.62 -2.88
CA TYR A 104 -9.01 0.81 -3.20
C TYR A 104 -9.92 1.59 -2.24
N PHE A 105 -11.14 1.14 -2.01
CA PHE A 105 -12.12 1.87 -1.21
C PHE A 105 -11.82 1.84 0.30
N LEU A 106 -11.37 0.69 0.83
CA LEU A 106 -11.11 0.51 2.27
C LEU A 106 -9.69 0.87 2.71
N MET A 107 -8.68 0.76 1.84
CA MET A 107 -7.30 1.09 2.18
C MET A 107 -6.84 2.37 1.51
N VAL A 108 -6.88 2.44 0.17
CA VAL A 108 -6.26 3.54 -0.58
C VAL A 108 -7.00 4.85 -0.38
N LEU A 109 -8.33 4.85 -0.37
CA LEU A 109 -9.17 6.04 -0.19
C LEU A 109 -9.02 6.68 1.20
N PRO A 110 -9.09 5.96 2.33
CA PRO A 110 -8.84 6.57 3.63
C PRO A 110 -7.37 6.96 3.82
N MET A 111 -6.43 6.15 3.33
CA MET A 111 -5.01 6.46 3.42
C MET A 111 -4.66 7.74 2.64
N SER A 112 -5.17 7.88 1.41
CA SER A 112 -4.98 9.10 0.60
C SER A 112 -5.64 10.32 1.23
N LYS A 113 -6.86 10.19 1.80
CA LYS A 113 -7.49 11.29 2.55
C LYS A 113 -6.73 11.66 3.82
N TYR A 114 -6.16 10.67 4.51
CA TYR A 114 -5.37 10.89 5.71
C TYR A 114 -4.03 11.58 5.39
N LEU A 115 -3.32 11.12 4.35
CA LEU A 115 -2.09 11.75 3.88
C LEU A 115 -2.35 13.18 3.37
N ALA A 116 -3.44 13.41 2.64
CA ALA A 116 -3.83 14.76 2.22
C ALA A 116 -4.07 15.71 3.41
N ARG A 117 -4.65 15.19 4.51
CA ARG A 117 -4.83 15.97 5.75
C ARG A 117 -3.52 16.20 6.49
N GLN A 118 -2.61 15.22 6.52
CA GLN A 118 -1.29 15.39 7.15
C GLN A 118 -0.41 16.36 6.39
N THR A 119 -0.33 16.25 5.06
CA THR A 119 0.45 17.15 4.21
C THR A 119 -0.08 18.58 4.27
N ALA A 120 -1.41 18.78 4.32
CA ALA A 120 -1.99 20.09 4.58
C ALA A 120 -1.60 20.66 5.96
N ARG A 121 -1.55 19.82 7.00
CA ARG A 121 -1.09 20.23 8.34
C ARG A 121 0.41 20.51 8.40
N GLN A 122 1.23 19.76 7.66
CA GLN A 122 2.66 19.99 7.57
C GLN A 122 2.95 21.29 6.82
N LYS A 123 2.32 21.53 5.67
CA LYS A 123 2.42 22.80 4.95
C LYS A 123 1.96 24.00 5.78
N ALA A 124 0.93 23.84 6.61
CA ALA A 124 0.49 24.90 7.53
C ALA A 124 1.49 25.16 8.66
N LYS A 125 2.21 24.13 9.14
CA LYS A 125 3.28 24.27 10.13
C LYS A 125 4.55 24.87 9.53
N GLU A 126 4.94 24.42 8.34
CA GLU A 126 6.07 24.96 7.59
C GLU A 126 5.83 26.42 7.22
N GLY A 127 4.63 26.77 6.73
CA GLY A 127 4.26 28.15 6.45
C GLY A 127 4.18 29.02 7.70
N ALA A 128 3.70 28.48 8.84
CA ALA A 128 3.73 29.22 10.11
C ALA A 128 5.18 29.43 10.61
N GLN A 129 6.05 28.45 10.41
CA GLN A 129 7.45 28.50 10.80
C GLN A 129 8.26 29.48 9.92
N GLU A 130 8.04 29.48 8.60
CA GLU A 130 8.60 30.49 7.69
C GLU A 130 8.13 31.91 8.05
N VAL A 131 6.86 32.10 8.40
CA VAL A 131 6.34 33.43 8.81
C VAL A 131 6.98 33.91 10.12
N ILE A 132 7.18 33.02 11.10
CA ILE A 132 7.84 33.37 12.36
C ILE A 132 9.31 33.71 12.11
N GLU A 133 10.05 32.90 11.34
CA GLU A 133 11.45 33.17 11.00
C GLU A 133 11.62 34.51 10.26
N VAL A 134 10.75 34.83 9.30
CA VAL A 134 10.80 36.14 8.60
C VAL A 134 10.54 37.30 9.57
N SER A 135 9.59 37.15 10.51
CA SER A 135 9.28 38.20 11.49
C SER A 135 10.44 38.45 12.48
N GLU A 136 11.13 37.39 12.92
CA GLU A 136 12.29 37.51 13.81
C GLU A 136 13.47 38.17 13.10
N LEU A 137 13.69 37.84 11.83
CA LEU A 137 14.72 38.47 10.99
C LEU A 137 14.43 39.96 10.76
N GLU A 138 13.17 40.35 10.61
CA GLU A 138 12.75 41.75 10.45
C GLU A 138 12.97 42.55 11.75
N VAL A 139 12.59 42.00 12.90
CA VAL A 139 12.86 42.61 14.22
C VAL A 139 14.37 42.75 14.47
N LEU A 140 15.19 41.74 14.14
CA LEU A 140 16.65 41.83 14.27
C LEU A 140 17.25 42.90 13.36
N LYS A 141 16.67 43.11 12.18
CA LYS A 141 17.07 44.17 11.24
C LYS A 141 16.76 45.56 11.80
N GLU A 142 15.57 45.74 12.37
CA GLU A 142 15.15 47.00 13.02
C GLU A 142 16.04 47.33 14.22
N ILE A 143 16.36 46.35 15.08
CA ILE A 143 17.27 46.54 16.22
C ILE A 143 18.68 46.94 15.75
N ARG A 144 19.20 46.28 14.71
CA ARG A 144 20.50 46.64 14.12
C ARG A 144 20.48 48.09 13.62
N ASP A 145 19.44 48.50 12.91
CA ASP A 145 19.35 49.84 12.33
C ASP A 145 19.19 50.90 13.43
N ALA A 146 18.44 50.60 14.50
CA ALA A 146 18.35 51.45 15.70
C ALA A 146 19.68 51.60 16.44
N LEU A 147 20.47 50.52 16.57
CA LEU A 147 21.80 50.55 17.18
C LEU A 147 22.81 51.33 16.34
N VAL A 148 22.75 51.19 15.01
CA VAL A 148 23.59 51.99 14.09
C VAL A 148 23.26 53.47 14.19
N ALA A 149 21.96 53.82 14.26
CA ALA A 149 21.52 55.20 14.45
C ALA A 149 22.01 55.79 15.80
N GLN A 150 21.91 55.03 16.89
CA GLN A 150 22.45 55.43 18.20
C GLN A 150 23.97 55.61 18.17
N ARG A 151 24.71 54.71 17.52
CA ARG A 151 26.17 54.78 17.44
C ARG A 151 26.66 55.99 16.64
N GLY A 152 25.92 56.41 15.61
CA GLY A 152 26.21 57.66 14.88
C GLY A 152 26.00 58.92 15.73
N SER A 153 24.97 58.93 16.57
CA SER A 153 24.66 60.08 17.44
C SER A 153 25.63 60.27 18.62
N GLY A 154 26.31 59.21 19.06
CA GLY A 154 27.26 59.27 20.18
C GLY A 154 28.68 59.73 19.82
N HIS A 155 29.00 59.89 18.53
CA HIS A 155 30.33 60.31 18.07
C HIS A 155 30.46 61.83 17.84
N ASP A 156 29.34 62.55 17.72
CA ASP A 156 29.31 63.98 17.35
C ASP A 156 29.22 64.94 18.57
N GLY A 157 29.45 64.41 19.78
CA GLY A 157 29.27 65.11 21.06
C GLY A 157 30.53 65.23 21.93
N ARG A 158 31.74 65.15 21.35
CA ARG A 158 33.01 65.41 22.06
C ARG A 158 33.90 66.36 21.29
#